data_AF-A0A7X6LZJ8-F1
#
_entry.id   AF-A0A7X6LZJ8-F1
#
_cell.length_a   1.000
_cell.length_b   1.000
_cell.length_c   1.000
_cell.angle_alpha   90.00
_cell.angle_beta   90.00
_cell.angle_gamma   90.00
#
_symmetry.space_group_name_H-M   'P 1'
#
loop_
_entity.id
_entity.type
_entity.pdbx_description
1 polymer ?
#
loop_
_entity_poly.entity_id
_entity_poly.type
_entity_poly.pdbx_seq_one_letter_code
_entity_poly.pdbx_strand_id
1 'polypeptide(L)'
;MVRASDDRQRRRAEEERQRRAREAARARSRIDKGRWFHLGMAAKRGETRENGWVTEFQVNTLHGRRRLDTARVHDERNRHFAEYKSGRTPEKDALEQLKKDRELLEQGWCGTWVRVEGVNFGRSVEKELKKLERDFRDQFDVVFVTEQEAREAIQRGQELERRHQRELFSGAELRAREERKRRLERLKEAERTRAAAAQAIEKKKQREREEQERRRARELAAAEQARQQRAREEQERQQQAREQSATAEQARAREREESDRAAAQQRERQAREAYERARLRLPREVSDLLARSYPVPGDEVRGGPGPHAGHTRAGRAERSRDPRERGGRERQ
;
A
#
# COMPACT_ATOMS: atom_id res chain seq x y z
N MET A 1 -81.20 21.90 11.54
CA MET A 1 -80.93 22.87 10.45
C MET A 1 -79.44 23.09 10.15
N VAL A 2 -78.49 22.84 11.05
CA VAL A 2 -77.05 23.16 10.85
C VAL A 2 -76.36 22.30 9.77
N ARG A 3 -76.70 21.02 9.63
CA ARG A 3 -76.05 20.10 8.65
C ARG A 3 -76.25 20.48 7.17
N ALA A 4 -77.35 21.14 6.83
CA ALA A 4 -77.64 21.55 5.45
C ALA A 4 -76.81 22.77 4.99
N SER A 5 -76.25 23.54 5.94
CA SER A 5 -75.40 24.70 5.65
C SER A 5 -73.97 24.27 5.30
N ASP A 6 -73.43 23.28 6.02
CA ASP A 6 -72.07 22.74 5.79
C ASP A 6 -71.94 22.07 4.43
N ASP A 7 -72.94 21.32 3.98
CA ASP A 7 -72.91 20.66 2.67
C ASP A 7 -72.94 21.67 1.50
N ARG A 8 -73.63 22.80 1.67
CA ARG A 8 -73.64 23.89 0.68
C ARG A 8 -72.29 24.61 0.62
N GLN A 9 -71.64 24.80 1.77
CA GLN A 9 -70.30 25.40 1.83
C GLN A 9 -69.24 24.47 1.21
N ARG A 10 -69.31 23.16 1.48
CA ARG A 10 -68.41 22.15 0.88
C ARG A 10 -68.55 22.09 -0.64
N ARG A 11 -69.78 22.07 -1.17
CA ARG A 11 -70.03 22.07 -2.63
C ARG A 11 -69.48 23.33 -3.31
N ARG A 12 -69.71 24.52 -2.71
CA ARG A 12 -69.15 25.78 -3.24
C ARG A 12 -67.63 25.80 -3.24
N ALA A 13 -66.99 25.30 -2.18
CA ALA A 13 -65.53 25.20 -2.11
C ALA A 13 -64.97 24.23 -3.14
N GLU A 14 -65.66 23.10 -3.39
CA GLU A 14 -65.27 22.14 -4.42
C GLU A 14 -65.45 22.69 -5.84
N GLU A 15 -66.58 23.35 -6.12
CA GLU A 15 -66.82 24.05 -7.39
C GLU A 15 -65.77 25.13 -7.65
N GLU A 16 -65.41 25.92 -6.64
CA GLU A 16 -64.35 26.93 -6.76
C GLU A 16 -62.98 26.28 -7.02
N ARG A 17 -62.66 25.18 -6.32
CA ARG A 17 -61.43 24.41 -6.56
C ARG A 17 -61.38 23.87 -7.98
N GLN A 18 -62.47 23.31 -8.47
CA GLN A 18 -62.58 22.81 -9.85
C GLN A 18 -62.47 23.95 -10.87
N ARG A 19 -63.09 25.11 -10.61
CA ARG A 19 -62.96 26.30 -11.47
C ARG A 19 -61.52 26.78 -11.56
N ARG A 20 -60.87 26.97 -10.41
CA ARG A 20 -59.44 27.36 -10.34
C ARG A 20 -58.54 26.35 -11.05
N ALA A 21 -58.80 25.04 -10.89
CA ALA A 21 -58.04 23.99 -11.57
C ALA A 21 -58.20 24.05 -13.10
N ARG A 22 -59.43 24.28 -13.60
CA ARG A 22 -59.71 24.44 -15.04
C ARG A 22 -59.05 25.70 -15.61
N GLU A 23 -59.14 26.82 -14.90
CA GLU A 23 -58.47 28.07 -15.28
C GLU A 23 -56.95 27.88 -15.34
N ALA A 24 -56.35 27.25 -14.33
CA ALA A 24 -54.92 26.95 -14.31
C ALA A 24 -54.49 25.97 -15.41
N ALA A 25 -55.32 24.99 -15.77
CA ALA A 25 -55.05 24.07 -16.88
C ALA A 25 -55.10 24.80 -18.24
N ARG A 26 -56.08 25.70 -18.44
CA ARG A 26 -56.17 26.53 -19.64
C ARG A 26 -54.98 27.50 -19.76
N ALA A 27 -54.57 28.12 -18.65
CA ALA A 27 -53.41 28.99 -18.62
C ALA A 27 -52.13 28.24 -19.02
N ARG A 28 -51.91 27.05 -18.45
CA ARG A 28 -50.78 26.17 -18.83
C ARG A 28 -50.81 25.79 -20.30
N SER A 29 -51.96 25.31 -20.79
CA SER A 29 -52.11 24.96 -22.21
C SER A 29 -51.83 26.12 -23.16
N ARG A 30 -52.16 27.35 -22.78
CA ARG A 30 -51.85 28.55 -23.59
C ARG A 30 -50.35 28.85 -23.61
N ILE A 31 -49.68 28.74 -22.46
CA ILE A 31 -48.22 28.92 -22.35
C ILE A 31 -47.51 27.86 -23.18
N ASP A 32 -47.93 26.60 -23.06
CA ASP A 32 -47.35 25.47 -23.79
C ASP A 32 -47.51 25.64 -25.31
N LYS A 33 -48.70 26.04 -25.78
CA LYS A 33 -48.94 26.35 -27.20
C LYS A 33 -48.06 27.48 -27.71
N GLY A 34 -47.88 28.54 -26.91
CA GLY A 34 -46.98 29.65 -27.27
C GLY A 34 -45.53 29.18 -27.43
N ARG A 35 -45.06 28.38 -26.47
CA ARG A 35 -43.72 27.79 -26.51
C ARG A 35 -43.52 26.84 -27.69
N TRP A 36 -44.48 25.96 -27.97
CA TRP A 36 -44.41 25.04 -29.10
C TRP A 36 -44.44 25.78 -30.44
N PHE A 37 -45.26 26.82 -30.57
CA PHE A 37 -45.24 27.67 -31.75
C PHE A 37 -43.85 28.28 -31.99
N HIS A 38 -43.26 28.88 -30.94
CA HIS A 38 -41.92 29.45 -31.03
C HIS A 38 -40.89 28.39 -31.45
N LEU A 39 -40.81 27.26 -30.74
CA LEU A 39 -39.86 26.18 -31.07
C LEU A 39 -40.02 25.67 -32.52
N GLY A 40 -41.26 25.48 -32.95
CA GLY A 40 -41.54 25.00 -34.30
C GLY A 40 -41.22 26.02 -35.38
N MET A 41 -41.58 27.29 -35.17
CA MET A 41 -41.28 28.35 -36.14
C MET A 41 -39.78 28.61 -36.26
N ALA A 42 -39.07 28.68 -35.13
CA ALA A 42 -37.61 28.80 -35.13
C ALA A 42 -36.96 27.65 -35.92
N ALA A 43 -37.41 26.41 -35.69
CA ALA A 43 -36.92 25.27 -36.45
C ALA A 43 -37.26 25.34 -37.96
N LYS A 44 -38.49 25.74 -38.34
CA LYS A 44 -38.89 25.92 -39.75
C LYS A 44 -38.04 27.00 -40.45
N ARG A 45 -37.63 28.03 -39.71
CA ARG A 45 -36.81 29.14 -40.22
C ARG A 45 -35.30 28.89 -40.14
N GLY A 46 -34.87 27.71 -39.68
CA GLY A 46 -33.46 27.38 -39.51
C GLY A 46 -32.79 28.17 -38.38
N GLU A 47 -33.55 28.76 -37.46
CA GLU A 47 -33.08 29.51 -36.30
C GLU A 47 -32.72 28.54 -35.16
N THR A 48 -31.83 27.60 -35.45
CA THR A 48 -31.41 26.53 -34.55
C THR A 48 -30.02 26.79 -33.98
N ARG A 49 -29.70 26.09 -32.89
CA ARG A 49 -28.37 26.12 -32.26
C ARG A 49 -27.25 25.77 -33.23
N GLU A 50 -27.50 24.83 -34.14
CA GLU A 50 -26.55 24.40 -35.18
C GLU A 50 -26.19 25.56 -36.12
N ASN A 51 -27.14 26.47 -36.37
CA ASN A 51 -26.96 27.66 -37.20
C ASN A 51 -26.54 28.91 -36.40
N GLY A 52 -26.07 28.72 -35.16
CA GLY A 52 -25.58 29.79 -34.29
C GLY A 52 -26.65 30.56 -33.51
N TRP A 53 -27.92 30.13 -33.56
CA TRP A 53 -29.00 30.78 -32.84
C TRP A 53 -29.09 30.31 -31.39
N VAL A 54 -29.43 31.24 -30.51
CA VAL A 54 -29.62 31.02 -29.08
C VAL A 54 -31.04 31.40 -28.73
N THR A 55 -31.75 30.48 -28.08
CA THR A 55 -33.11 30.72 -27.56
C THR A 55 -33.07 31.49 -26.25
N GLU A 56 -34.07 32.33 -26.01
CA GLU A 56 -34.26 33.10 -24.77
C GLU A 56 -33.07 34.03 -24.43
N PHE A 57 -32.44 34.58 -25.46
CA PHE A 57 -31.25 35.42 -25.33
C PHE A 57 -31.55 36.71 -24.56
N GLN A 58 -30.69 37.08 -23.62
CA GLN A 58 -30.86 38.30 -22.83
C GLN A 58 -29.82 39.35 -23.20
N VAL A 59 -30.29 40.57 -23.44
CA VAL A 59 -29.47 41.74 -23.72
C VAL A 59 -29.89 42.90 -22.82
N ASN A 60 -28.91 43.67 -22.36
CA ASN A 60 -29.19 44.86 -21.56
C ASN A 60 -29.43 46.04 -22.51
N THR A 61 -30.47 46.82 -22.21
CA THR A 61 -30.83 48.05 -22.89
C THR A 61 -30.88 49.18 -21.87
N LEU A 62 -30.84 50.44 -22.31
CA LEU A 62 -31.06 51.62 -21.45
C LEU A 62 -32.44 51.60 -20.79
N HIS A 63 -33.38 50.85 -21.36
CA HIS A 63 -34.73 50.63 -20.81
C HIS A 63 -34.86 49.33 -19.98
N GLY A 64 -33.73 48.74 -19.59
CA GLY A 64 -33.67 47.54 -18.76
C GLY A 64 -33.36 46.27 -19.57
N ARG A 65 -33.53 45.10 -18.94
CA ARG A 65 -33.21 43.83 -19.60
C ARG A 65 -34.26 43.47 -20.66
N ARG A 66 -33.81 43.12 -21.86
CA ARG A 66 -34.63 42.57 -22.95
C ARG A 66 -34.31 41.09 -23.12
N ARG A 67 -35.32 40.22 -23.00
CA ARG A 67 -35.23 38.79 -23.32
C ARG A 67 -35.83 38.57 -24.69
N LEU A 68 -35.00 38.25 -25.67
CA LEU A 68 -35.36 37.92 -27.03
C LEU A 68 -35.76 36.45 -27.15
N ASP A 69 -36.75 36.13 -27.97
CA ASP A 69 -37.18 34.74 -28.19
C ASP A 69 -36.05 33.90 -28.81
N THR A 70 -35.46 34.38 -29.91
CA THR A 70 -34.20 33.86 -30.44
C THR A 70 -33.28 34.99 -30.87
N ALA A 71 -31.98 34.75 -30.79
CA ALA A 71 -30.97 35.66 -31.33
C ALA A 71 -29.75 34.91 -31.85
N ARG A 72 -29.07 35.49 -32.83
CA ARG A 72 -27.76 35.05 -33.32
C ARG A 72 -26.80 36.21 -33.24
N VAL A 73 -25.72 36.02 -32.49
CA VAL A 73 -24.70 37.04 -32.24
C VAL A 73 -23.36 36.46 -32.67
N HIS A 74 -22.90 36.85 -33.87
CA HIS A 74 -21.58 36.45 -34.36
C HIS A 74 -20.54 37.54 -34.11
N ASP A 75 -20.79 38.73 -34.63
CA ASP A 75 -19.96 39.93 -34.48
C ASP A 75 -20.88 41.16 -34.35
N GLU A 76 -20.30 42.36 -34.18
CA GLU A 76 -21.08 43.58 -34.00
C GLU A 76 -21.98 43.95 -35.19
N ARG A 77 -21.69 43.43 -36.39
CA ARG A 77 -22.44 43.70 -37.64
C ARG A 77 -23.42 42.58 -37.99
N ASN A 78 -23.27 41.40 -37.39
CA ASN A 78 -24.09 40.20 -37.61
C ASN A 78 -24.83 39.81 -36.34
N ARG A 79 -25.71 40.70 -35.88
CA ARG A 79 -26.60 40.48 -34.73
C ARG A 79 -28.03 40.42 -35.21
N HIS A 80 -28.65 39.27 -35.08
CA HIS A 80 -30.05 39.05 -35.48
C HIS A 80 -30.88 38.65 -34.28
N PHE A 81 -32.15 39.07 -34.25
CA PHE A 81 -33.14 38.58 -33.33
C PHE A 81 -34.45 38.26 -34.04
N ALA A 82 -35.18 37.28 -33.52
CA ALA A 82 -36.53 36.98 -33.97
C ALA A 82 -37.47 36.81 -32.78
N GLU A 83 -38.68 37.33 -32.93
CA GLU A 83 -39.75 37.37 -31.93
C GLU A 83 -41.00 36.68 -32.45
N TYR A 84 -41.59 35.78 -31.66
CA TYR A 84 -42.66 34.90 -32.10
C TYR A 84 -43.95 35.16 -31.32
N LYS A 85 -44.97 35.70 -32.00
CA LYS A 85 -46.25 36.06 -31.37
C LYS A 85 -47.41 35.24 -31.95
N SER A 86 -47.82 34.19 -31.22
CA SER A 86 -48.93 33.29 -31.59
C SER A 86 -50.29 33.64 -30.99
N GLY A 87 -50.38 34.67 -30.16
CA GLY A 87 -51.63 35.04 -29.52
C GLY A 87 -51.61 36.43 -28.92
N ARG A 88 -52.65 36.74 -28.16
CA ARG A 88 -52.85 38.07 -27.58
C ARG A 88 -51.76 38.39 -26.55
N THR A 89 -50.96 39.40 -26.84
CA THR A 89 -50.04 40.05 -25.88
C THR A 89 -50.70 41.34 -25.38
N PRO A 90 -50.58 41.69 -24.09
CA PRO A 90 -51.04 42.99 -23.61
C PRO A 90 -50.34 44.13 -24.37
N GLU A 91 -51.10 45.13 -24.81
CA GLU A 91 -50.61 46.26 -25.61
C GLU A 91 -49.45 46.99 -24.92
N LYS A 92 -49.55 47.22 -23.60
CA LYS A 92 -48.49 47.84 -22.80
C LYS A 92 -47.17 47.07 -22.87
N ASP A 93 -47.22 45.75 -22.72
CA ASP A 93 -46.03 44.90 -22.71
C ASP A 93 -45.37 44.85 -24.09
N ALA A 94 -46.19 44.79 -25.14
CA ALA A 94 -45.71 44.84 -26.52
C ALA A 94 -45.03 46.18 -26.84
N LEU A 95 -45.61 47.31 -26.41
CA LEU A 95 -45.00 48.63 -26.58
C LEU A 95 -43.68 48.76 -25.81
N GLU A 96 -43.58 48.21 -24.60
CA GLU A 96 -42.33 48.19 -23.84
C GLU A 96 -41.25 47.36 -24.54
N GLN A 97 -41.62 46.21 -25.13
CA GLN A 97 -40.71 45.41 -25.95
C GLN A 97 -40.24 46.19 -27.18
N LEU A 98 -41.15 46.83 -27.92
CA LEU A 98 -40.79 47.60 -29.12
C LEU A 98 -39.87 48.79 -28.81
N LYS A 99 -40.02 49.42 -27.65
CA LYS A 99 -39.12 50.47 -27.19
C LYS A 99 -37.68 49.95 -27.00
N LYS A 100 -37.53 48.74 -26.45
CA LYS A 100 -36.23 48.07 -26.28
C LYS A 100 -35.67 47.59 -27.63
N ASP A 101 -36.53 47.09 -28.50
CA ASP A 101 -36.14 46.61 -29.83
C ASP A 101 -35.63 47.77 -30.70
N ARG A 102 -36.25 48.95 -30.63
CA ARG A 102 -35.75 50.18 -31.27
C ARG A 102 -34.29 50.46 -30.90
N GLU A 103 -33.95 50.39 -29.62
CA GLU A 103 -32.58 50.62 -29.15
C GLU A 103 -31.60 49.58 -29.72
N LEU A 104 -32.02 48.31 -29.80
CA LEU A 104 -31.20 47.27 -30.43
C LEU A 104 -30.98 47.54 -31.92
N LEU A 105 -32.03 47.95 -32.64
CA LEU A 105 -31.92 48.33 -34.05
C LEU A 105 -30.97 49.53 -34.24
N GLU A 106 -31.04 50.54 -33.35
CA GLU A 106 -30.11 51.69 -33.33
C GLU A 106 -28.65 51.26 -33.09
N GLN A 107 -28.44 50.15 -32.36
CA GLN A 107 -27.13 49.53 -32.17
C GLN A 107 -26.71 48.62 -33.34
N GLY A 108 -27.46 48.60 -34.44
CA GLY A 108 -27.14 47.80 -35.63
C GLY A 108 -27.56 46.34 -35.56
N TRP A 109 -28.49 45.98 -34.67
CA TRP A 109 -29.15 44.67 -34.75
C TRP A 109 -30.13 44.62 -35.92
N CYS A 110 -30.37 43.42 -36.44
CA CYS A 110 -31.48 43.12 -37.34
C CYS A 110 -32.55 42.31 -36.61
N GLY A 111 -33.81 42.64 -36.80
CA GLY A 111 -34.94 42.06 -36.07
C GLY A 111 -36.05 41.55 -36.99
N THR A 112 -36.70 40.46 -36.58
CA THR A 112 -37.93 40.01 -37.24
C THR A 112 -39.01 39.69 -36.23
N TRP A 113 -40.18 40.30 -36.38
CA TRP A 113 -41.36 39.93 -35.62
C TRP A 113 -42.26 39.01 -36.45
N VAL A 114 -42.39 37.75 -36.03
CA VAL A 114 -43.24 36.74 -36.66
C VAL A 114 -44.58 36.67 -35.94
N ARG A 115 -45.67 36.93 -36.65
CA ARG A 115 -47.02 37.07 -36.10
C ARG A 115 -48.01 36.19 -36.83
N VAL A 116 -48.96 35.60 -36.11
CA VAL A 116 -50.07 34.88 -36.73
C VAL A 116 -51.11 35.88 -37.27
N GLU A 117 -51.57 35.66 -38.50
CA GLU A 117 -52.62 36.46 -39.13
C GLU A 117 -53.90 36.50 -38.29
N GLY A 118 -54.60 37.63 -38.32
CA GLY A 118 -55.83 37.83 -37.56
C GLY A 118 -55.65 38.13 -36.06
N VAL A 119 -54.43 38.05 -35.51
CA VAL A 119 -54.16 38.45 -34.12
C VAL A 119 -53.97 39.96 -34.02
N ASN A 120 -54.90 40.63 -33.33
CA ASN A 120 -54.87 42.08 -33.11
C ASN A 120 -54.09 42.44 -31.82
N PHE A 121 -53.04 43.27 -31.95
CA PHE A 121 -52.18 43.74 -30.85
C PHE A 121 -52.51 45.15 -30.35
N GLY A 122 -53.58 45.75 -30.86
CA GLY A 122 -53.96 47.14 -30.57
C GLY A 122 -53.35 48.13 -31.55
N ARG A 123 -54.05 49.26 -31.76
CA ARG A 123 -53.66 50.25 -32.77
C ARG A 123 -52.30 50.89 -32.48
N SER A 124 -51.92 51.03 -31.22
CA SER A 124 -50.65 51.68 -30.85
C SER A 124 -49.46 50.79 -31.19
N VAL A 125 -49.58 49.47 -30.99
CA VAL A 125 -48.53 48.50 -31.36
C VAL A 125 -48.35 48.46 -32.88
N GLU A 126 -49.44 48.40 -33.64
CA GLU A 126 -49.37 48.43 -35.11
C GLU A 126 -48.72 49.72 -35.63
N LYS A 127 -49.02 50.86 -34.99
CA LYS A 127 -48.41 52.14 -35.34
C LYS A 127 -46.91 52.14 -35.08
N GLU A 128 -46.46 51.59 -33.95
CA GLU A 128 -45.03 51.56 -33.62
C GLU A 128 -44.27 50.53 -34.47
N LEU A 129 -44.86 49.36 -34.76
CA LEU A 129 -44.27 48.38 -35.69
C LEU A 129 -44.03 49.00 -37.07
N LYS A 130 -45.05 49.64 -37.66
CA LYS A 130 -44.91 50.34 -38.94
C LYS A 130 -43.86 51.45 -38.89
N LYS A 131 -43.72 52.11 -37.73
CA LYS A 131 -42.70 53.12 -37.52
C LYS A 131 -41.30 52.48 -37.53
N LEU A 132 -41.11 51.33 -36.88
CA LEU A 132 -39.85 50.60 -36.91
C LEU A 132 -39.52 50.07 -38.31
N GLU A 133 -40.46 49.44 -39.00
CA GLU A 133 -40.25 48.97 -40.39
C GLU A 133 -39.86 50.11 -41.33
N ARG A 134 -40.43 51.30 -41.13
CA ARG A 134 -40.10 52.49 -41.92
C ARG A 134 -38.73 53.07 -41.53
N ASP A 135 -38.46 53.20 -40.24
CA ASP A 135 -37.24 53.83 -39.72
C ASP A 135 -36.00 52.91 -39.93
N PHE A 136 -36.20 51.59 -39.98
CA PHE A 136 -35.15 50.56 -40.06
C PHE A 136 -35.39 49.55 -41.20
N ARG A 137 -35.68 50.05 -42.40
CA ARG A 137 -36.17 49.26 -43.55
C ARG A 137 -35.34 48.03 -43.94
N ASP A 138 -34.02 48.10 -43.80
CA ASP A 138 -33.12 46.99 -44.16
C ASP A 138 -32.73 46.12 -42.96
N GLN A 139 -33.26 46.44 -41.77
CA GLN A 139 -32.91 45.80 -40.50
C GLN A 139 -34.11 45.21 -39.78
N PHE A 140 -35.34 45.67 -40.02
CA PHE A 140 -36.52 45.23 -39.28
C PHE A 140 -37.70 44.88 -40.18
N ASP A 141 -38.22 43.66 -40.00
CA ASP A 141 -39.38 43.15 -40.75
C ASP A 141 -40.46 42.58 -39.82
N VAL A 142 -41.73 42.77 -40.20
CA VAL A 142 -42.87 42.06 -39.62
C VAL A 142 -43.37 41.00 -40.60
N VAL A 143 -43.21 39.74 -40.22
CA VAL A 143 -43.63 38.59 -41.03
C VAL A 143 -44.93 38.04 -40.49
N PHE A 144 -45.93 37.92 -41.36
CA PHE A 144 -47.19 37.27 -41.04
C PHE A 144 -47.14 35.79 -41.44
N VAL A 145 -47.66 34.92 -40.56
CA VAL A 145 -47.85 33.50 -40.82
C VAL A 145 -49.32 33.16 -40.72
N THR A 146 -49.77 32.28 -41.60
CA THR A 146 -51.16 31.82 -41.63
C THR A 146 -51.49 31.02 -40.37
N GLU A 147 -52.79 30.87 -40.07
CA GLU A 147 -53.21 30.00 -38.96
C GLU A 147 -52.78 28.54 -39.18
N GLN A 148 -52.76 28.07 -40.44
CA GLN A 148 -52.30 26.74 -40.78
C GLN A 148 -50.81 26.56 -40.48
N GLU A 149 -49.97 27.50 -40.90
CA GLU A 149 -48.53 27.45 -40.60
C GLU A 149 -48.27 27.49 -39.09
N ALA A 150 -49.06 28.27 -38.35
CA ALA A 150 -48.99 28.31 -36.90
C ALA A 150 -49.33 26.96 -36.25
N ARG A 151 -50.35 26.26 -36.77
CA ARG A 151 -50.71 24.91 -36.30
C ARG A 151 -49.61 23.89 -36.61
N GLU A 152 -49.04 23.93 -37.80
CA GLU A 152 -47.91 23.07 -38.19
C GLU A 152 -46.68 23.34 -37.30
N ALA A 153 -46.38 24.62 -37.02
CA ALA A 153 -45.32 24.99 -36.12
C ALA A 153 -45.55 24.45 -34.70
N ILE A 154 -46.78 24.56 -34.17
CA ILE A 154 -47.10 23.99 -32.85
C ILE A 154 -46.87 22.48 -32.83
N GLN A 155 -47.34 21.75 -33.87
CA GLN A 155 -47.12 20.30 -33.96
C GLN A 155 -45.63 19.96 -34.02
N ARG A 156 -44.86 20.70 -34.83
CA ARG A 156 -43.42 20.52 -34.93
C ARG A 156 -42.71 20.80 -33.61
N GLY A 157 -43.09 21.86 -32.90
CA GLY A 157 -42.54 22.20 -31.59
C GLY A 157 -42.81 21.11 -30.54
N GLN A 158 -43.99 20.48 -30.56
CA GLN A 158 -44.31 19.33 -29.70
C GLN A 158 -43.42 18.12 -29.99
N GLU A 159 -43.15 17.82 -31.26
CA GLU A 159 -42.24 16.74 -31.65
C GLU A 159 -40.82 17.00 -31.17
N LEU A 160 -40.32 18.23 -31.37
CA LEU A 160 -38.97 18.62 -30.94
C LEU A 160 -38.80 18.53 -29.42
N GLU A 161 -39.77 19.02 -28.66
CA GLU A 161 -39.73 18.90 -27.20
C GLU A 161 -39.76 17.44 -26.75
N ARG A 162 -40.63 16.61 -27.32
CA ARG A 162 -40.69 15.17 -27.01
C ARG A 162 -39.38 14.47 -27.33
N ARG A 163 -38.73 14.81 -28.45
CA ARG A 163 -37.42 14.27 -28.83
C ARG A 163 -36.36 14.67 -27.82
N HIS A 164 -36.27 15.96 -27.46
CA HIS A 164 -35.31 16.46 -26.49
C HIS A 164 -35.48 15.82 -25.10
N GLN A 165 -36.73 15.61 -24.66
CA GLN A 165 -37.00 14.89 -23.41
C GLN A 165 -36.48 13.45 -23.45
N ARG A 166 -36.69 12.72 -24.56
CA ARG A 166 -36.15 11.36 -24.74
C ARG A 166 -34.61 11.34 -24.72
N GLU A 167 -33.96 12.31 -25.36
CA GLU A 167 -32.50 12.44 -25.36
C GLU A 167 -31.97 12.67 -23.93
N LEU A 168 -32.64 13.48 -23.11
CA LEU A 168 -32.29 13.68 -21.69
C LEU A 168 -32.39 12.39 -20.85
N PHE A 169 -33.46 11.60 -21.04
CA PHE A 169 -33.61 10.30 -20.37
C PHE A 169 -32.48 9.35 -20.77
N SER A 170 -32.16 9.27 -22.06
CA SER A 170 -31.06 8.42 -22.55
C SER A 170 -29.69 8.82 -21.99
N GLY A 171 -29.43 10.12 -21.83
CA GLY A 171 -28.19 10.63 -21.23
C GLY A 171 -28.08 10.36 -19.73
N ALA A 172 -29.20 10.38 -19.00
CA ALA A 172 -29.24 9.98 -17.59
C ALA A 172 -28.94 8.49 -17.41
N GLU A 173 -29.49 7.63 -18.28
CA GLU A 173 -29.21 6.19 -18.28
C GLU A 173 -27.73 5.88 -18.60
N LEU A 174 -27.14 6.59 -19.55
CA LEU A 174 -25.72 6.48 -19.88
C LEU A 174 -24.82 6.83 -18.69
N ARG A 175 -25.10 7.95 -17.99
CA ARG A 175 -24.35 8.34 -16.79
C ARG A 175 -24.48 7.33 -15.66
N ALA A 176 -25.68 6.81 -15.41
CA ALA A 176 -25.90 5.78 -14.39
C ALA A 176 -25.12 4.49 -14.71
N ARG A 177 -25.02 4.13 -16.00
CA ARG A 177 -24.24 2.98 -16.46
C ARG A 177 -22.73 3.17 -16.23
N GLU A 178 -22.22 4.37 -16.50
CA GLU A 178 -20.80 4.71 -16.26
C GLU A 178 -20.45 4.70 -14.77
N GLU A 179 -21.30 5.26 -13.91
CA GLU A 179 -21.08 5.24 -12.46
C GLU A 179 -21.05 3.82 -11.90
N ARG A 180 -21.95 2.95 -12.38
CA ARG A 180 -21.95 1.53 -12.00
C ARG A 180 -20.64 0.84 -12.38
N LYS A 181 -20.11 1.12 -13.57
CA LYS A 181 -18.82 0.58 -14.03
C LYS A 181 -17.66 1.07 -13.15
N ARG A 182 -17.59 2.38 -12.87
CA ARG A 182 -16.57 2.96 -11.99
C ARG A 182 -16.62 2.38 -10.57
N ARG A 183 -17.83 2.16 -10.02
CA ARG A 183 -17.99 1.55 -8.70
C ARG A 183 -17.45 0.12 -8.66
N LEU A 184 -17.71 -0.68 -9.69
CA LEU A 184 -17.18 -2.04 -9.80
C LEU A 184 -15.66 -2.06 -9.93
N GLU A 185 -15.08 -1.13 -10.70
CA GLU A 185 -13.62 -0.99 -10.82
C GLU A 185 -12.97 -0.64 -9.47
N ARG A 186 -13.53 0.32 -8.72
CA ARG A 186 -13.04 0.68 -7.38
C ARG A 186 -13.11 -0.49 -6.39
N LEU A 187 -14.17 -1.29 -6.46
CA LEU A 187 -14.29 -2.47 -5.60
C LEU A 187 -13.22 -3.51 -5.91
N LYS A 188 -12.96 -3.78 -7.20
CA LYS A 188 -11.89 -4.69 -7.63
C LYS A 188 -10.50 -4.20 -7.22
N GLU A 189 -10.26 -2.90 -7.32
CA GLU A 189 -9.00 -2.30 -6.90
C GLU A 189 -8.81 -2.41 -5.38
N ALA A 190 -9.83 -2.09 -4.60
CA ALA A 190 -9.79 -2.24 -3.15
C ALA A 190 -9.54 -3.70 -2.71
N GLU A 191 -10.13 -4.67 -3.41
CA GLU A 191 -9.92 -6.10 -3.16
C GLU A 191 -8.47 -6.51 -3.46
N ARG A 192 -7.90 -6.06 -4.59
CA ARG A 192 -6.49 -6.30 -4.93
C ARG A 192 -5.54 -5.72 -3.89
N THR A 193 -5.80 -4.50 -3.43
CA THR A 193 -4.97 -3.84 -2.40
C THR A 193 -5.04 -4.59 -1.07
N ARG A 194 -6.22 -5.06 -0.67
CA ARG A 194 -6.39 -5.89 0.53
C ARG A 194 -5.65 -7.23 0.42
N ALA A 195 -5.73 -7.90 -0.73
CA ALA A 195 -5.03 -9.15 -0.97
C ALA A 195 -3.50 -8.97 -0.93
N ALA A 196 -2.98 -7.90 -1.55
CA ALA A 196 -1.56 -7.57 -1.51
C ALA A 196 -1.07 -7.25 -0.09
N ALA A 197 -1.86 -6.50 0.69
CA ALA A 197 -1.56 -6.20 2.09
C ALA A 197 -1.52 -7.48 2.96
N ALA A 198 -2.48 -8.40 2.76
CA ALA A 198 -2.50 -9.68 3.46
C ALA A 198 -1.24 -10.52 3.17
N GLN A 199 -0.86 -10.64 1.89
CA GLN A 199 0.36 -11.34 1.49
C GLN A 199 1.64 -10.71 2.08
N ALA A 200 1.69 -9.37 2.18
CA ALA A 200 2.84 -8.68 2.77
C ALA A 200 2.97 -8.98 4.28
N ILE A 201 1.85 -9.01 5.01
CA ILE A 201 1.82 -9.38 6.43
C ILE A 201 2.28 -10.83 6.62
N GLU A 202 1.82 -11.75 5.78
CA GLU A 202 2.19 -13.16 5.87
C GLU A 202 3.68 -13.38 5.59
N LYS A 203 4.23 -12.74 4.55
CA LYS A 203 5.68 -12.75 4.28
C LYS A 203 6.51 -12.17 5.42
N LYS A 204 6.02 -11.12 6.08
CA LYS A 204 6.72 -10.53 7.25
C LYS A 204 6.75 -11.52 8.42
N LYS A 205 5.61 -12.16 8.73
CA LYS A 205 5.54 -13.20 9.77
C LYS A 205 6.45 -14.39 9.49
N GLN A 206 6.55 -14.83 8.22
CA GLN A 206 7.47 -15.90 7.84
C GLN A 206 8.93 -15.51 8.08
N ARG A 207 9.34 -14.30 7.67
CA ARG A 207 10.71 -13.80 7.90
C ARG A 207 11.05 -13.69 9.39
N GLU A 208 10.12 -13.20 10.21
CA GLU A 208 10.31 -13.11 11.67
C GLU A 208 10.49 -14.51 12.30
N ARG A 209 9.75 -15.52 11.84
CA ARG A 209 9.92 -16.91 12.30
C ARG A 209 11.28 -17.47 11.90
N GLU A 210 11.67 -17.30 10.64
CA GLU A 210 12.99 -17.75 10.15
C GLU A 210 14.14 -17.08 10.92
N GLU A 211 14.01 -15.79 11.23
CA GLU A 211 15.03 -15.06 12.01
C GLU A 211 15.10 -15.57 13.46
N GLN A 212 13.96 -15.85 14.09
CA GLN A 212 13.92 -16.45 15.43
C GLN A 212 14.55 -17.85 15.44
N GLU A 213 14.27 -18.68 14.44
CA GLU A 213 14.88 -20.01 14.31
C GLU A 213 16.39 -19.92 14.11
N ARG A 214 16.86 -19.02 13.24
CA ARG A 214 18.30 -18.76 13.04
C ARG A 214 18.98 -18.29 14.32
N ARG A 215 18.33 -17.42 15.10
CA ARG A 215 18.86 -16.95 16.38
C ARG A 215 18.99 -18.10 17.38
N ARG A 216 17.95 -18.94 17.53
CA ARG A 216 17.99 -20.13 18.39
C ARG A 216 19.09 -21.10 17.99
N ALA A 217 19.25 -21.35 16.68
CA ALA A 217 20.31 -22.22 16.18
C ALA A 217 21.71 -21.67 16.52
N ARG A 218 21.93 -20.36 16.41
CA ARG A 218 23.19 -19.71 16.80
C ARG A 218 23.45 -19.80 18.30
N GLU A 219 22.43 -19.58 19.13
CA GLU A 219 22.52 -19.69 20.58
C GLU A 219 22.87 -21.12 21.02
N LEU A 220 22.26 -22.13 20.40
CA LEU A 220 22.59 -23.54 20.64
C LEU A 220 24.03 -23.87 20.22
N ALA A 221 24.46 -23.44 19.03
CA ALA A 221 25.82 -23.66 18.56
C ALA A 221 26.87 -22.99 19.45
N ALA A 222 26.61 -21.77 19.92
CA ALA A 222 27.50 -21.08 20.85
C ALA A 222 27.57 -21.79 22.22
N ALA A 223 26.44 -22.29 22.72
CA ALA A 223 26.40 -23.08 23.95
C ALA A 223 27.19 -24.40 23.83
N GLU A 224 27.11 -25.06 22.68
CA GLU A 224 27.90 -26.27 22.40
C GLU A 224 29.39 -25.97 22.34
N GLN A 225 29.81 -24.90 21.64
CA GLN A 225 31.20 -24.46 21.60
C GLN A 225 31.74 -24.14 22.99
N ALA A 226 30.96 -23.45 23.82
CA ALA A 226 31.33 -23.16 25.21
C ALA A 226 31.51 -24.44 26.05
N ARG A 227 30.66 -25.46 25.84
CA ARG A 227 30.82 -26.78 26.50
C ARG A 227 32.10 -27.47 26.05
N GLN A 228 32.40 -27.46 24.75
CA GLN A 228 33.63 -28.05 24.21
C GLN A 228 34.88 -27.33 24.75
N GLN A 229 34.86 -26.00 24.86
CA GLN A 229 35.96 -25.23 25.44
C GLN A 229 36.18 -25.59 26.91
N ARG A 230 35.12 -25.64 27.73
CA ARG A 230 35.23 -26.05 29.14
C ARG A 230 35.78 -27.46 29.29
N ALA A 231 35.36 -28.40 28.44
CA ALA A 231 35.88 -29.76 28.44
C ALA A 231 37.38 -29.81 28.12
N ARG A 232 37.87 -28.98 27.18
CA ARG A 232 39.30 -28.86 26.88
C ARG A 232 40.09 -28.26 28.04
N GLU A 233 39.59 -27.17 28.64
CA GLU A 233 40.22 -26.55 29.81
C GLU A 233 40.29 -27.51 31.01
N GLU A 234 39.29 -28.37 31.18
CA GLU A 234 39.29 -29.40 32.22
C GLU A 234 40.32 -30.50 31.92
N GLN A 235 40.42 -30.94 30.66
CA GLN A 235 41.46 -31.90 30.24
C GLN A 235 42.87 -31.33 30.42
N GLU A 236 43.11 -30.07 30.06
CA GLU A 236 44.39 -29.40 30.25
C GLU A 236 44.74 -29.29 31.74
N ARG A 237 43.77 -28.93 32.60
CA ARG A 237 43.97 -28.93 34.06
C ARG A 237 44.31 -30.31 34.61
N GLN A 238 43.64 -31.36 34.12
CA GLN A 238 43.95 -32.73 34.52
C GLN A 238 45.35 -33.18 34.05
N GLN A 239 45.77 -32.77 32.84
CA GLN A 239 47.11 -33.06 32.34
C GLN A 239 48.18 -32.35 33.17
N GLN A 240 48.01 -31.05 33.45
CA GLN A 240 48.91 -30.29 34.31
C GLN A 240 49.01 -30.88 35.72
N ALA A 241 47.89 -31.32 36.30
CA ALA A 241 47.89 -31.99 37.61
C ALA A 241 48.66 -33.32 37.58
N ARG A 242 48.53 -34.11 36.49
CA ARG A 242 49.31 -35.35 36.31
C ARG A 242 50.79 -35.07 36.17
N GLU A 243 51.17 -34.07 35.37
CA GLU A 243 52.56 -33.66 35.21
C GLU A 243 53.18 -33.18 36.53
N GLN A 244 52.46 -32.37 37.31
CA GLN A 244 52.88 -31.94 38.64
C GLN A 244 53.01 -33.10 39.62
N SER A 245 52.10 -34.09 39.58
CA SER A 245 52.21 -35.28 40.41
C SER A 245 53.42 -36.14 40.03
N ALA A 246 53.71 -36.27 38.73
CA ALA A 246 54.83 -37.06 38.23
C ALA A 246 56.18 -36.39 38.58
N THR A 247 56.28 -35.06 38.48
CA THR A 247 57.49 -34.34 38.91
C THR A 247 57.69 -34.41 40.42
N ALA A 248 56.62 -34.32 41.20
CA ALA A 248 56.69 -34.49 42.66
C ALA A 248 57.09 -35.92 43.06
N GLU A 249 56.62 -36.95 42.35
CA GLU A 249 57.01 -38.34 42.57
C GLU A 249 58.47 -38.59 42.21
N GLN A 250 58.95 -38.03 41.09
CA GLN A 250 60.37 -38.07 40.72
C GLN A 250 61.27 -37.37 41.73
N ALA A 251 60.85 -36.22 42.27
CA ALA A 251 61.60 -35.52 43.32
C ALA A 251 61.71 -36.37 44.59
N ARG A 252 60.61 -37.00 45.02
CA ARG A 252 60.60 -37.92 46.17
C ARG A 252 61.44 -39.17 45.93
N ALA A 253 61.47 -39.71 44.71
CA ALA A 253 62.31 -40.85 44.37
C ALA A 253 63.80 -40.49 44.46
N ARG A 254 64.21 -39.31 43.97
CA ARG A 254 65.58 -38.81 44.09
C ARG A 254 66.00 -38.61 45.55
N GLU A 255 65.12 -38.04 46.37
CA GLU A 255 65.36 -37.83 47.81
C GLU A 255 65.54 -39.17 48.55
N ARG A 256 64.77 -40.20 48.18
CA ARG A 256 64.94 -41.57 48.71
C ARG A 256 66.27 -42.18 48.29
N GLU A 257 66.66 -42.07 47.01
CA GLU A 257 67.95 -42.57 46.53
C GLU A 257 69.13 -41.88 47.22
N GLU A 258 69.05 -40.57 47.48
CA GLU A 258 70.07 -39.83 48.22
C GLU A 258 70.14 -40.28 49.69
N SER A 259 68.99 -40.48 50.33
CA SER A 259 68.91 -41.01 51.70
C SER A 259 69.48 -42.43 51.80
N ASP A 260 69.15 -43.31 50.86
CA ASP A 260 69.65 -44.69 50.83
C ASP A 260 71.16 -44.75 50.58
N ARG A 261 71.70 -43.87 49.71
CA ARG A 261 73.15 -43.73 49.52
C ARG A 261 73.84 -43.22 50.78
N ALA A 262 73.26 -42.23 51.47
CA ALA A 262 73.81 -41.73 52.73
C ALA A 262 73.83 -42.82 53.81
N ALA A 263 72.75 -43.61 53.91
CA ALA A 263 72.66 -44.73 54.85
C ALA A 263 73.67 -45.85 54.51
N ALA A 264 73.86 -46.17 53.22
CA ALA A 264 74.85 -47.15 52.78
C ALA A 264 76.28 -46.70 53.12
N GLN A 265 76.62 -45.43 52.89
CA GLN A 265 77.93 -44.88 53.27
C GLN A 265 78.16 -44.90 54.78
N GLN A 266 77.13 -44.63 55.60
CA GLN A 266 77.25 -44.75 57.05
C GLN A 266 77.49 -46.19 57.48
N ARG A 267 76.78 -47.17 56.91
CA ARG A 267 76.99 -48.60 57.20
C ARG A 267 78.40 -49.05 56.80
N GLU A 268 78.90 -48.58 55.67
CA GLU A 268 80.26 -48.90 55.22
C GLU A 268 81.32 -48.33 56.17
N ARG A 269 81.15 -47.08 56.64
CA ARG A 269 82.04 -46.49 57.67
C ARG A 269 82.01 -47.29 58.97
N GLN A 270 80.82 -47.67 59.45
CA GLN A 270 80.68 -48.49 60.65
C GLN A 270 81.31 -49.87 60.49
N ALA A 271 81.17 -50.50 59.32
CA ALA A 271 81.80 -51.78 59.03
C ALA A 271 83.33 -51.68 59.00
N ARG A 272 83.89 -50.62 58.41
CA ARG A 272 85.34 -50.35 58.41
C ARG A 272 85.86 -50.11 59.83
N GLU A 273 85.17 -49.32 60.64
CA GLU A 273 85.55 -49.10 62.05
C GLU A 273 85.46 -50.38 62.89
N ALA A 274 84.45 -51.23 62.67
CA ALA A 274 84.32 -52.52 63.33
C ALA A 274 85.44 -53.49 62.91
N TYR A 275 85.79 -53.51 61.62
CA TYR A 275 86.90 -54.30 61.08
C TYR A 275 88.25 -53.87 61.68
N GLU A 276 88.54 -52.56 61.71
CA GLU A 276 89.77 -52.02 62.33
C GLU A 276 89.84 -52.33 63.83
N ARG A 277 88.72 -52.23 64.57
CA ARG A 277 88.67 -52.63 65.99
C ARG A 277 88.91 -54.13 66.20
N ALA A 278 88.39 -54.99 65.33
CA ALA A 278 88.62 -56.43 65.41
C ALA A 278 90.10 -56.78 65.14
N ARG A 279 90.71 -56.12 64.15
CA ARG A 279 92.11 -56.28 63.78
C ARG A 279 93.09 -55.93 64.91
N LEU A 280 92.77 -54.93 65.74
CA LEU A 280 93.63 -54.51 66.87
C LEU A 280 93.56 -55.43 68.10
N ARG A 281 92.61 -56.37 68.19
CA ARG A 281 92.41 -57.25 69.36
C ARG A 281 92.82 -58.71 69.14
N LEU A 282 93.25 -59.07 67.93
CA LEU A 282 93.59 -60.45 67.57
C LEU A 282 95.12 -60.63 67.47
N PRO A 283 95.69 -61.76 67.96
CA PRO A 283 97.09 -62.10 67.75
C PRO A 283 97.47 -62.09 66.26
N ARG A 284 98.68 -61.65 65.94
CA ARG A 284 99.11 -61.30 64.58
C ARG A 284 98.94 -62.46 63.58
N GLU A 285 99.18 -63.70 64.01
CA GLU A 285 99.00 -64.88 63.14
C GLU A 285 97.53 -65.14 62.77
N VAL A 286 96.56 -64.76 63.62
CA VAL A 286 95.12 -64.95 63.38
C VAL A 286 94.57 -63.84 62.48
N SER A 287 95.07 -62.60 62.63
CA SER A 287 94.68 -61.48 61.78
C SER A 287 95.07 -61.69 60.31
N ASP A 288 96.25 -62.24 60.03
CA ASP A 288 96.71 -62.51 58.66
C ASP A 288 95.94 -63.66 57.99
N LEU A 289 95.49 -64.66 58.78
CA LEU A 289 94.64 -65.75 58.30
C LEU A 289 93.23 -65.26 57.95
N LEU A 290 92.65 -64.37 58.76
CA LEU A 290 91.33 -63.78 58.50
C LEU A 290 91.34 -62.84 57.29
N ALA A 291 92.40 -62.04 57.12
CA ALA A 291 92.56 -61.19 55.93
C ALA A 291 92.63 -62.00 54.61
N ARG A 292 93.16 -63.23 54.65
CA ARG A 292 93.19 -64.13 53.49
C ARG A 292 91.88 -64.88 53.22
N SER A 293 91.07 -65.12 54.26
CA SER A 293 89.85 -65.93 54.16
C SER A 293 88.57 -65.10 54.01
N TYR A 294 88.58 -63.83 54.44
CA TYR A 294 87.49 -62.86 54.24
C TYR A 294 88.04 -61.52 53.73
N PRO A 295 88.24 -61.36 52.41
CA PRO A 295 88.62 -60.08 51.82
C PRO A 295 87.49 -59.07 52.00
N VAL A 296 87.85 -57.84 52.34
CA VAL A 296 86.89 -56.72 52.37
C VAL A 296 86.46 -56.44 50.92
N PRO A 297 85.18 -56.13 50.63
CA PRO A 297 84.75 -55.77 49.28
C PRO A 297 85.62 -54.62 48.73
N GLY A 298 86.44 -54.91 47.72
CA GLY A 298 87.41 -53.99 47.13
C GLY A 298 88.87 -54.49 47.12
N ASP A 299 89.21 -55.54 47.86
CA ASP A 299 90.54 -56.17 47.80
C ASP A 299 90.63 -57.21 46.66
N GLU A 300 91.67 -57.12 45.83
CA GLU A 300 91.92 -58.10 44.76
C GLU A 300 92.39 -59.45 45.34
N VAL A 301 91.50 -60.44 45.31
CA VAL A 301 91.83 -61.82 45.68
C VAL A 301 92.67 -62.47 44.57
N ARG A 302 93.99 -62.51 44.76
CA ARG A 302 94.91 -63.20 43.84
C ARG A 302 94.64 -64.71 43.83
N GLY A 303 94.05 -65.23 42.75
CA GLY A 303 93.94 -66.67 42.46
C GLY A 303 92.55 -67.34 42.62
N GLY A 304 91.47 -66.57 42.79
CA GLY A 304 90.10 -67.11 42.84
C GLY A 304 89.47 -67.35 41.45
N PRO A 305 88.60 -68.36 41.29
CA PRO A 305 87.91 -68.61 40.01
C PRO A 305 87.00 -67.43 39.64
N GLY A 306 87.02 -67.02 38.37
CA GLY A 306 86.22 -65.91 37.85
C GLY A 306 84.70 -66.12 38.04
N PRO A 307 83.92 -65.04 38.12
CA PRO A 307 82.48 -65.12 38.38
C PRO A 307 81.79 -65.89 37.25
N HIS A 308 81.14 -67.00 37.61
CA HIS A 308 80.31 -67.78 36.70
C HIS A 308 78.90 -67.20 36.64
N ALA A 309 78.26 -67.28 35.48
CA ALA A 309 76.86 -66.90 35.32
C ALA A 309 75.98 -67.81 36.19
N GLY A 310 75.49 -67.28 37.31
CA GLY A 310 74.64 -68.01 38.23
C GLY A 310 73.27 -68.29 37.63
N HIS A 311 72.92 -69.57 37.47
CA HIS A 311 71.57 -70.00 37.20
C HIS A 311 70.73 -69.94 38.49
N THR A 312 69.62 -69.22 38.47
CA THR A 312 68.65 -69.23 39.58
C THR A 312 67.79 -70.50 39.53
N ARG A 313 67.43 -71.00 40.71
CA ARG A 313 66.66 -72.25 41.03
C ARG A 313 65.22 -72.27 40.49
N ALA A 314 64.94 -71.56 39.40
CA ALA A 314 63.62 -71.45 38.77
C ALA A 314 63.67 -71.43 37.23
N GLY A 315 64.73 -71.98 36.61
CA GLY A 315 64.70 -72.50 35.24
C GLY A 315 64.18 -71.55 34.14
N ARG A 316 64.36 -70.22 34.30
CA ARG A 316 63.94 -69.25 33.29
C ARG A 316 65.18 -68.62 32.67
N ALA A 317 65.52 -69.08 31.47
CA ALA A 317 66.54 -68.45 30.64
C ALA A 317 66.25 -66.95 30.51
N GLU A 318 67.29 -66.13 30.76
CA GLU A 318 67.33 -64.73 30.40
C GLU A 318 67.03 -64.60 28.91
N ARG A 319 65.86 -64.04 28.59
CA ARG A 319 65.59 -63.56 27.25
C ARG A 319 66.33 -62.24 27.09
N SER A 320 67.44 -62.31 26.37
CA SER A 320 68.02 -61.20 25.63
C SER A 320 66.90 -60.40 24.95
N ARG A 321 66.72 -59.16 25.37
CA ARG A 321 65.77 -58.22 24.77
C ARG A 321 66.38 -57.70 23.47
N ASP A 322 65.88 -58.19 22.34
CA ASP A 322 66.14 -57.62 21.02
C ASP A 322 65.28 -56.34 20.83
N PRO A 323 65.82 -55.17 20.46
CA PRO A 323 65.09 -53.90 20.44
C PRO A 323 64.24 -53.63 19.18
N ARG A 324 63.95 -54.61 18.32
CA ARG A 324 63.43 -54.35 16.96
C ARG A 324 61.98 -54.72 16.64
N GLU A 325 61.10 -54.87 17.63
CA GLU A 325 59.66 -55.06 17.32
C GLU A 325 58.74 -54.26 18.26
N ARG A 326 58.28 -53.10 17.78
CA ARG A 326 56.93 -52.58 18.03
C ARG A 326 56.59 -51.45 17.06
N GLY A 327 56.26 -51.83 15.83
CA GLY A 327 55.53 -51.00 14.88
C GLY A 327 54.04 -51.31 14.92
N GLY A 328 53.22 -50.26 14.82
CA GLY A 328 51.95 -50.24 14.10
C GLY A 328 50.77 -51.02 14.67
N ARG A 329 49.79 -50.31 15.25
CA ARG A 329 48.38 -50.71 15.18
C ARG A 329 47.59 -49.64 14.45
N GLU A 330 47.13 -50.02 13.26
CA GLU A 330 46.18 -49.30 12.42
C GLU A 330 44.79 -49.21 13.06
N ARG A 331 44.09 -48.15 12.69
CA ARG A 331 42.68 -47.88 12.97
C ARG A 331 41.82 -48.64 11.96
N GLN A 332 40.72 -49.21 12.43
CA GLN A 332 39.50 -49.38 11.64
C GLN A 332 38.43 -48.47 12.24
#